data_AF-A0A3D2SS35-F1
#
_entry.id   AF-A0A3D2SS35-F1
#
_cell.length_a   1.000
_cell.length_b   1.000
_cell.length_c   1.000
_cell.angle_alpha   90.00
_cell.angle_beta   90.00
_cell.angle_gamma   90.00
#
_symmetry.space_group_name_H-M   'P 1'
#
loop_
_entity.id
_entity.type
_entity.pdbx_description
1 polymer ?
#
loop_
_entity_poly.entity_id
_entity_poly.type
_entity_poly.pdbx_seq_one_letter_code
_entity_poly.pdbx_strand_id
1 'polypeptide(L)' 'YVPLALVLMICMELQRADDIYLHLLGITLCAGRFAHAIGIVRYLNANLYRALGTVATFTVITIASIYLILEYFY' A
#
# COMPACT_ATOMS: atom_id res chain seq x y z
N TYR A 1 8.14 -2.34 4.71
CA TYR A 1 7.09 -2.93 3.85
C TYR A 1 6.84 -2.15 2.56
N VAL A 2 7.00 -0.82 2.55
CA VAL A 2 6.79 0.02 1.35
C VAL A 2 7.52 -0.49 0.09
N PRO A 3 8.80 -0.94 0.14
CA PRO A 3 9.47 -1.43 -1.07
C PRO A 3 8.72 -2.58 -1.75
N LEU A 4 8.18 -3.52 -0.95
CA LEU A 4 7.38 -4.62 -1.48
C LEU A 4 6.08 -4.14 -2.12
N ALA A 5 5.38 -3.18 -1.50
CA ALA A 5 4.17 -2.60 -2.07
C ALA A 5 4.44 -1.96 -3.45
N LEU A 6 5.55 -1.23 -3.59
CA LEU A 6 5.95 -0.61 -4.85
C LEU A 6 6.34 -1.65 -5.91
N VAL A 7 7.06 -2.72 -5.51
CA VAL A 7 7.38 -3.84 -6.41
C VAL A 7 6.11 -4.50 -6.94
N LEU A 8 5.12 -4.76 -6.09
CA LEU A 8 3.85 -5.35 -6.53
C LEU A 8 3.07 -4.40 -7.44
N MET A 9 3.00 -3.10 -7.10
CA MET A 9 2.33 -2.11 -7.95
C MET A 9 3.00 -1.97 -9.32
N ILE A 10 4.34 -1.98 -9.41
CA ILE A 10 4.99 -1.93 -10.71
C ILE A 10 4.79 -3.23 -11.50
N CYS A 11 4.70 -4.39 -10.84
CA CYS A 11 4.28 -5.62 -11.51
C CYS A 11 2.86 -5.51 -12.09
N MET A 12 1.92 -4.87 -11.37
CA MET A 12 0.56 -4.60 -11.88
C MET A 12 0.60 -3.67 -13.11
N GLU A 13 1.35 -2.57 -13.05
CA GLU A 13 1.55 -1.65 -14.17
C GLU A 13 2.12 -2.36 -15.41
N LEU A 14 3.15 -3.19 -15.22
CA LEU A 14 3.78 -3.96 -16.30
C LEU A 14 2.81 -4.98 -16.94
N GLN A 15 1.79 -5.42 -16.21
CA GLN A 15 0.70 -6.27 -16.72
C GLN A 15 -0.49 -5.47 -17.28
N ARG A 16 -0.36 -4.14 -17.40
CA ARG A 16 -1.42 -3.24 -17.90
C ARG A 16 -2.70 -3.27 -17.05
N ALA A 17 -2.54 -3.39 -15.73
CA ALA A 17 -3.66 -3.17 -14.81
C ALA A 17 -4.29 -1.79 -15.04
N ASP A 18 -5.60 -1.68 -14.83
CA ASP A 18 -6.31 -0.40 -14.97
C ASP A 18 -5.71 0.67 -14.02
N ASP A 19 -5.43 1.84 -14.59
CA ASP A 19 -4.86 3.01 -13.92
C ASP A 19 -5.60 3.37 -12.62
N ILE A 20 -6.92 3.16 -12.58
CA ILE A 20 -7.75 3.45 -11.39
C ILE A 20 -7.29 2.62 -10.18
N TYR A 21 -6.97 1.33 -10.38
CA TYR A 21 -6.50 0.48 -9.27
C TYR A 21 -5.15 0.97 -8.76
N LEU A 22 -4.23 1.30 -9.66
CA LEU A 22 -2.90 1.79 -9.32
C LEU A 22 -2.94 3.12 -8.58
N HIS A 23 -3.80 4.05 -9.02
CA HIS A 23 -4.00 5.33 -8.33
C HIS A 23 -4.62 5.15 -6.95
N LEU A 24 -5.64 4.30 -6.80
CA LEU A 24 -6.26 4.05 -5.49
C LEU A 24 -5.26 3.42 -4.50
N LEU A 25 -4.49 2.42 -4.95
CA LEU A 25 -3.46 1.78 -4.13
C LEU A 25 -2.33 2.76 -3.79
N GLY A 26 -1.89 3.56 -4.76
CA GLY A 26 -0.87 4.59 -4.58
C GLY A 26 -1.29 5.67 -3.58
N ILE A 27 -2.50 6.21 -3.72
CA ILE A 27 -3.07 7.20 -2.78
C ILE A 27 -3.17 6.60 -1.38
N THR A 28 -3.67 5.38 -1.26
CA THR A 28 -3.79 4.67 0.03
C THR A 28 -2.41 4.47 0.68
N LEU A 29 -1.41 4.07 -0.09
CA LEU A 29 -0.03 3.90 0.39
C LEU A 29 0.54 5.23 0.87
N CYS A 30 0.43 6.29 0.07
CA CYS A 30 0.91 7.64 0.41
C CYS A 30 0.24 8.19 1.67
N ALA A 31 -1.09 8.16 1.73
CA ALA A 31 -1.85 8.60 2.89
C ALA A 31 -1.47 7.83 4.16
N GLY A 32 -1.32 6.50 4.05
CA GLY A 32 -0.85 5.65 5.15
C GLY A 32 0.57 6.00 5.61
N ARG A 33 1.46 6.37 4.70
CA ARG A 33 2.83 6.81 5.04
C ARG A 33 2.86 8.16 5.74
N PHE A 34 2.04 9.12 5.29
CA PHE A 34 1.88 10.38 6.01
C PHE A 34 1.32 10.16 7.41
N ALA A 35 0.27 9.34 7.56
CA ALA A 35 -0.27 8.99 8.87
C ALA A 35 0.79 8.35 9.79
N HIS A 36 1.55 7.38 9.27
CA HIS A 36 2.62 6.72 10.03
C HIS A 36 3.71 7.71 10.48
N ALA A 37 4.16 8.59 9.57
CA ALA A 37 5.17 9.60 9.87
C ALA A 37 4.68 10.62 10.91
N ILE A 38 3.44 11.12 10.77
CA ILE A 38 2.80 11.98 11.78
C ILE A 38 2.76 11.27 13.14
N GLY A 39 2.43 9.98 13.13
CA GLY A 39 2.39 9.15 14.32
C GLY A 39 3.74 8.99 15.03
N ILE A 40 4.86 9.04 14.31
CA ILE A 40 6.22 9.01 14.89
C ILE A 40 6.62 10.39 15.38
N VAL A 41 6.37 11.44 14.58
CA VAL A 41 6.81 12.80 14.90
C VAL A 41 6.07 13.36 16.12
N ARG A 42 4.77 13.05 16.29
CA ARG A 42 3.93 13.66 17.32
C ARG A 42 3.83 12.86 18.63
N TYR A 43 4.22 11.59 18.64
CA TYR A 43 3.97 10.72 19.79
C TYR A 43 5.16 9.79 20.07
N LEU A 44 5.56 9.71 21.32
CA LEU A 44 6.69 8.87 21.77
C LEU A 44 6.38 7.36 21.64
N ASN A 45 5.13 6.98 21.93
CA ASN A 45 4.70 5.59 22.00
C ASN A 45 3.86 5.16 20.78
N ALA A 46 3.59 3.86 20.69
CA ALA A 46 2.67 3.32 19.70
C ALA A 46 1.29 3.99 19.84
N ASN A 47 0.69 4.34 18.71
CA ASN A 47 -0.56 5.08 18.66
C ASN A 47 -1.34 4.70 17.39
N LEU A 48 -2.57 5.20 17.31
CA LEU A 48 -3.48 4.88 16.22
C LEU A 48 -2.95 5.32 14.85
N TYR A 49 -2.27 6.46 14.72
CA TYR A 49 -1.71 6.92 13.45
C TYR A 49 -0.60 5.98 12.93
N ARG A 50 0.26 5.50 13.83
CA ARG A 50 1.28 4.49 13.49
C ARG A 50 0.63 3.19 13.03
N ALA A 51 -0.40 2.74 13.74
CA ALA A 51 -1.14 1.52 13.43
C ALA A 51 -1.86 1.62 12.08
N LEU A 52 -2.66 2.67 11.86
CA LEU A 52 -3.38 2.93 10.61
C LEU A 52 -2.44 2.99 9.43
N GLY A 53 -1.30 3.68 9.57
CA GLY A 53 -0.32 3.74 8.51
C GLY A 53 0.24 2.36 8.15
N THR A 54 0.58 1.55 9.16
CA THR A 54 1.03 0.17 8.95
C THR A 54 -0.04 -0.69 8.30
N VAL A 55 -1.28 -0.64 8.79
CA VAL A 55 -2.43 -1.36 8.21
C VAL A 55 -2.63 -0.98 6.75
N ALA A 56 -2.65 0.31 6.42
CA ALA A 56 -2.80 0.78 5.04
C ALA A 56 -1.73 0.19 4.09
N THR A 57 -0.47 0.09 4.54
CA THR A 57 0.59 -0.54 3.73
C THR A 57 0.38 -2.04 3.56
N PHE A 58 -0.05 -2.75 4.60
CA PHE A 58 -0.36 -4.18 4.47
C PHE A 58 -1.60 -4.39 3.59
N THR A 59 -2.62 -3.55 3.67
CA THR A 59 -3.79 -3.59 2.78
C THR A 59 -3.38 -3.45 1.32
N VAL A 60 -2.51 -2.48 0.99
CA VAL A 60 -2.00 -2.31 -0.38
C VAL A 60 -1.24 -3.56 -0.85
N ILE A 61 -0.37 -4.12 -0.01
CA ILE A 61 0.36 -5.36 -0.33
C ILE A 61 -0.61 -6.51 -0.59
N THR A 62 -1.57 -6.73 0.31
CA THR A 62 -2.55 -7.83 0.18
C THR A 62 -3.39 -7.70 -1.08
N ILE A 63 -3.92 -6.51 -1.39
CA ILE A 63 -4.74 -6.30 -2.58
C ILE A 63 -3.90 -6.50 -3.85
N ALA A 64 -2.70 -5.91 -3.92
CA ALA A 64 -1.83 -6.04 -5.08
C ALA A 64 -1.37 -7.50 -5.29
N SER A 65 -1.07 -8.22 -4.22
CA SER A 65 -0.76 -9.65 -4.29
C SER A 65 -1.95 -10.48 -4.80
N ILE A 66 -3.16 -10.24 -4.27
CA ILE A 66 -4.36 -10.95 -4.73
C ILE A 66 -4.62 -10.66 -6.21
N TYR A 67 -4.52 -9.40 -6.63
CA TYR A 67 -4.67 -9.01 -8.03
C TYR A 67 -3.73 -9.80 -8.94
N LEU A 68 -2.42 -9.78 -8.64
CA LEU A 68 -1.40 -10.47 -9.45
C LEU A 68 -1.58 -11.98 -9.49
N ILE A 69 -2.04 -12.58 -8.38
CA ILE A 69 -2.32 -14.02 -8.33
C ILE A 69 -3.54 -14.35 -9.19
N LEU A 70 -4.60 -13.56 -9.13
CA LEU A 70 -5.80 -13.79 -9.94
C LEU A 70 -5.51 -13.56 -11.43
N GLU A 71 -4.79 -12.51 -11.77
CA GLU A 71 -4.37 -12.20 -13.16
C GLU A 71 -3.51 -13.31 -13.76
N TYR A 72 -2.79 -14.09 -12.95
CA TYR A 72 -2.05 -15.25 -13.46
C TYR A 72 -2.97 -16.39 -13.95
N PHE A 73 -4.18 -16.51 -13.39
CA PHE A 73 -5.11 -17.59 -13.72
C PHE A 73 -6.12 -17.25 -14.82
N TYR A 74 -6.35 -15.96 -15.09
CA TYR A 74 -7.36 -15.46 -16.05
C TYR A 74 -6.69 -14.77 -17.24
#